data_AF-A0A067NGI2-F1
#
_entry.id   AF-A0A067NGI2-F1
#
_cell.length_a   1.000
_cell.length_b   1.000
_cell.length_c   1.000
_cell.angle_alpha   90.00
_cell.angle_beta   90.00
_cell.angle_gamma   90.00
#
_symmetry.space_group_name_H-M   'P 1'
#
loop_
_entity.id
_entity.type
_entity.pdbx_description
1 polymer ?
#
loop_
_entity_poly.entity_id
_entity_poly.type
_entity_poly.pdbx_seq_one_letter_code
_entity_poly.pdbx_strand_id
1 'polypeptide(L)'
;MLWILGSLSPQEIRNKILDTNGIWQKKIVEWLEGCHVGEFLTGTQEEVEARTAKSKLNNTYVDHTLNVPEIPPYTSGCTCSDESCDSCIILQEWWSTFSHITDEIVLQSNVHDCDRYLKKDGTQNKLHVYKGCKDNKWGKCKARSPRKIVEDTKVDKETGSIVMKKLESWINTFTPLVSYIVRSNTDVTSMMSGTAVKAVVAYVSDYITKCGLKTHVVFECIQAVLNR
;
A
#
# COMPACT_ATOMS: atom_id res chain seq x y z
N MET A 1 12.32 10.17 12.94
CA MET A 1 11.19 10.05 13.88
C MET A 1 10.56 11.44 13.98
N LEU A 2 9.27 11.56 13.69
CA LEU A 2 8.55 12.83 13.83
C LEU A 2 7.76 12.76 15.15
N TRP A 3 8.01 13.69 16.06
CA TRP A 3 7.20 13.86 17.26
C TRP A 3 6.18 14.96 16.99
N ILE A 4 4.90 14.64 17.12
CA ILE A 4 3.82 15.61 16.89
C ILE A 4 3.49 16.24 18.25
N LEU A 5 3.66 17.56 18.36
CA LEU A 5 3.29 18.30 19.56
C LEU A 5 1.79 18.08 19.88
N GLY A 6 1.49 17.72 21.12
CA GLY A 6 0.12 17.40 21.55
C GLY A 6 -0.28 15.94 21.34
N SER A 7 0.63 15.05 20.94
CA SER A 7 0.37 13.61 20.89
C SER A 7 0.10 13.06 22.29
N LEU A 8 -1.00 12.33 22.44
CA LEU A 8 -1.28 11.54 23.64
C LEU A 8 -0.19 10.49 23.86
N SER A 9 0.11 10.22 25.13
CA SER A 9 0.97 9.09 25.48
C SER A 9 0.33 7.76 25.07
N PRO A 10 1.13 6.70 24.84
CA PRO A 10 0.58 5.37 24.50
C PRO A 10 -0.45 4.85 25.50
N GLN A 11 -0.30 5.18 26.80
CA GLN A 11 -1.25 4.77 27.83
C GLN A 11 -2.57 5.55 27.73
N GLU A 12 -2.52 6.86 27.48
CA GLU A 12 -3.73 7.68 27.27
C GLU A 12 -4.49 7.24 26.02
N ILE A 13 -3.77 6.95 24.93
CA ILE A 13 -4.33 6.36 23.71
C ILE A 13 -5.05 5.06 24.05
N ARG A 14 -4.37 4.12 24.74
CA ARG A 14 -4.95 2.84 25.16
C ARG A 14 -6.22 3.02 25.99
N ASN A 15 -6.19 3.90 26.98
CA ASN A 15 -7.36 4.17 27.83
C ASN A 15 -8.55 4.69 27.02
N LYS A 16 -8.30 5.58 26.04
CA LYS A 16 -9.35 6.11 25.15
C LYS A 16 -9.84 5.09 24.11
N ILE A 17 -8.98 4.16 23.67
CA ILE A 17 -9.40 3.03 22.83
C ILE A 17 -10.35 2.11 23.62
N LEU A 18 -10.02 1.80 24.88
CA LEU A 18 -10.82 0.88 25.69
C LEU A 18 -12.15 1.46 26.17
N ASP A 19 -12.30 2.79 26.16
CA ASP A 19 -13.58 3.45 26.40
C ASP A 19 -14.53 3.29 25.21
N THR A 20 -15.31 2.20 25.23
CA THR A 20 -16.27 1.86 24.17
C THR A 20 -17.40 2.89 23.97
N ASN A 21 -17.65 3.77 24.95
CA ASN A 21 -18.64 4.84 24.84
C ASN A 21 -18.01 6.16 24.37
N GLY A 22 -16.68 6.21 24.30
CA GLY A 22 -15.93 7.40 23.92
C GLY A 22 -15.97 7.65 22.41
N ILE A 23 -16.29 8.89 22.02
CA ILE A 23 -16.20 9.34 20.61
C ILE A 23 -14.78 9.18 20.03
N TRP A 24 -13.77 9.10 20.89
CA TRP A 24 -12.37 9.00 20.49
C TRP A 24 -12.07 7.69 19.75
N GLN A 25 -12.63 6.55 20.19
CA GLN A 25 -12.42 5.26 19.53
C GLN A 25 -12.91 5.30 18.07
N LYS A 26 -14.10 5.90 17.84
CA LYS A 26 -14.63 6.09 16.49
C LYS A 26 -13.72 6.98 15.65
N LYS A 27 -13.30 8.12 16.19
CA LYS A 27 -12.43 9.08 15.49
C LYS A 27 -11.06 8.53 15.12
N ILE A 28 -10.45 7.70 15.98
CA ILE A 28 -9.15 7.10 15.63
C ILE A 28 -9.30 6.05 14.53
N VAL A 29 -10.41 5.30 14.51
CA VAL A 29 -10.70 4.34 13.45
C VAL A 29 -10.91 5.06 12.13
N GLU A 30 -11.78 6.09 12.11
CA GLU A 30 -12.00 6.95 10.93
C GLU A 30 -10.69 7.54 10.41
N TRP A 31 -9.83 8.03 11.31
CA TRP A 31 -8.53 8.57 10.93
C TRP A 31 -7.60 7.50 10.34
N LEU A 32 -7.52 6.32 10.96
CA LEU A 32 -6.68 5.21 10.47
C LEU A 32 -7.14 4.69 9.10
N GLU A 33 -8.46 4.57 8.89
CA GLU A 33 -9.03 4.19 7.59
C GLU A 33 -8.78 5.27 6.53
N GLY A 34 -8.76 6.55 6.92
CA GLY A 34 -8.32 7.64 6.04
C GLY A 34 -6.82 7.65 5.74
N CYS A 35 -6.00 7.04 6.60
CA CYS A 35 -4.55 6.97 6.42
C CYS A 35 -4.11 5.83 5.51
N HIS A 36 -4.75 4.66 5.61
CA HIS A 36 -4.36 3.49 4.82
C HIS A 36 -5.52 2.53 4.58
N VAL A 37 -5.49 1.88 3.43
CA VAL A 37 -6.50 0.91 2.99
C VAL A 37 -5.85 -0.44 2.64
N GLY A 38 -6.63 -1.51 2.75
CA GLY A 38 -6.22 -2.88 2.43
C GLY A 38 -6.98 -3.46 1.24
N GLU A 39 -7.45 -2.59 0.34
CA GLU A 39 -8.36 -2.87 -0.77
C GLU A 39 -8.10 -1.88 -1.91
N PHE A 40 -8.59 -2.20 -3.12
CA PHE A 40 -8.64 -1.25 -4.22
C PHE A 40 -9.76 -0.23 -3.99
N LEU A 41 -9.59 0.97 -4.52
CA LEU A 41 -10.46 2.14 -4.29
C LEU A 41 -11.74 2.10 -5.13
N THR A 42 -11.69 1.44 -6.30
CA THR A 42 -12.73 1.54 -7.33
C THR A 42 -13.30 0.18 -7.76
N GLY A 43 -13.16 -0.85 -6.93
CA GLY A 43 -13.71 -2.19 -7.18
C GLY A 43 -12.89 -3.32 -6.58
N THR A 44 -13.18 -4.56 -6.96
CA THR A 44 -12.35 -5.73 -6.62
C THR A 44 -11.09 -5.79 -7.49
N GLN A 45 -10.11 -6.60 -7.09
CA GLN A 45 -8.93 -6.85 -7.93
C GLN A 45 -9.30 -7.25 -9.37
N GLU A 46 -10.27 -8.14 -9.57
CA GLU A 46 -10.68 -8.62 -10.89
C GLU A 46 -11.26 -7.49 -11.77
N GLU A 47 -12.05 -6.60 -11.17
CA GLU A 47 -12.63 -5.44 -11.87
C GLU A 47 -11.55 -4.44 -12.30
N VAL A 48 -10.59 -4.19 -11.41
CA VAL A 48 -9.43 -3.33 -11.67
C VAL A 48 -8.54 -3.94 -12.76
N GLU A 49 -8.28 -5.25 -12.71
CA GLU A 49 -7.54 -5.99 -13.73
C GLU A 49 -8.20 -5.88 -15.10
N ALA A 50 -9.51 -6.15 -15.18
CA ALA A 50 -10.26 -6.08 -16.43
C ALA A 50 -10.23 -4.66 -17.04
N ARG A 51 -10.43 -3.62 -16.21
CA ARG A 51 -10.39 -2.23 -16.65
C ARG A 51 -8.99 -1.79 -17.09
N THR A 52 -7.96 -2.21 -16.36
CA THR A 52 -6.55 -1.91 -16.71
C THR A 52 -6.16 -2.59 -18.01
N ALA A 53 -6.52 -3.87 -18.18
CA ALA A 53 -6.29 -4.61 -19.41
C ALA A 53 -6.97 -3.95 -20.61
N LYS A 54 -8.23 -3.50 -20.45
CA LYS A 54 -8.95 -2.76 -21.49
C LYS A 54 -8.28 -1.43 -21.82
N SER A 55 -7.80 -0.70 -20.81
CA SER A 55 -7.11 0.59 -21.00
C SER A 55 -5.81 0.42 -21.78
N LYS A 56 -5.03 -0.62 -21.48
CA LYS A 56 -3.78 -0.97 -22.19
C LYS A 56 -3.95 -1.29 -23.67
N LEU A 57 -5.17 -1.61 -24.13
CA LEU A 57 -5.45 -1.82 -25.57
C LEU A 57 -5.62 -0.50 -26.34
N ASN A 58 -5.77 0.64 -25.64
CA ASN A 58 -5.87 1.94 -26.29
C ASN A 58 -4.49 2.46 -26.68
N ASN A 59 -4.33 2.94 -27.92
CA ASN A 59 -3.10 3.53 -28.42
C ASN A 59 -2.65 4.79 -27.66
N THR A 60 -3.55 5.44 -26.92
CA THR A 60 -3.24 6.61 -26.08
C THR A 60 -2.92 6.23 -24.63
N TYR A 61 -2.87 4.95 -24.29
CA TYR A 61 -2.54 4.50 -22.94
C TYR A 61 -1.13 4.90 -22.55
N VAL A 62 -1.00 5.33 -21.30
CA VAL A 62 0.26 5.73 -20.69
C VAL A 62 0.45 4.90 -19.42
N ASP A 63 1.63 4.30 -19.26
CA ASP A 63 1.93 3.54 -18.04
C ASP A 63 2.08 4.50 -16.86
N HIS A 64 1.12 4.46 -15.95
CA HIS A 64 1.07 5.34 -14.79
C HIS A 64 2.19 5.10 -13.77
N THR A 65 2.90 3.97 -13.84
CA THR A 65 4.08 3.70 -13.00
C THR A 65 5.36 4.35 -13.52
N LEU A 66 5.35 4.83 -14.77
CA LEU A 66 6.52 5.40 -15.46
C LEU A 66 6.42 6.91 -15.69
N ASN A 67 5.40 7.57 -15.14
CA ASN A 67 5.13 8.99 -15.37
C ASN A 67 4.89 9.76 -14.08
N VAL A 68 5.08 11.07 -14.15
CA VAL A 68 4.89 11.99 -13.02
C VAL A 68 3.40 12.10 -12.69
N PRO A 69 3.00 12.11 -11.41
CA PRO A 69 1.61 12.32 -11.03
C PRO A 69 1.07 13.68 -11.46
N GLU A 70 -0.17 13.70 -11.92
CA GLU A 70 -0.91 14.93 -12.16
C GLU A 70 -1.24 15.59 -10.81
N ILE A 71 -0.95 16.88 -10.72
CA ILE A 71 -1.32 17.66 -9.53
C ILE A 71 -2.84 17.88 -9.50
N PRO A 72 -3.44 17.97 -8.30
CA PRO A 72 -4.84 18.33 -8.20
C PRO A 72 -5.10 19.71 -8.83
N PRO A 73 -6.27 19.91 -9.45
CA PRO A 73 -6.64 21.18 -10.03
C PRO A 73 -6.64 22.26 -8.95
N TYR A 74 -6.16 23.45 -9.30
CA TYR A 74 -6.24 24.60 -8.41
C TYR A 74 -7.68 25.09 -8.34
N THR A 75 -8.45 24.50 -7.44
CA THR A 75 -9.69 25.10 -6.98
C THR A 75 -9.30 26.10 -5.91
N SER A 76 -9.81 27.32 -5.97
CA SER A 76 -9.49 28.41 -5.03
C SER A 76 -10.00 28.17 -3.60
N GLY A 77 -10.00 26.91 -3.13
CA GLY A 77 -10.56 26.49 -1.86
C GLY A 77 -12.08 26.57 -1.82
N CYS A 78 -12.79 26.26 -2.92
CA CYS A 78 -14.27 26.26 -2.87
C CYS A 78 -14.71 25.27 -1.79
N THR A 79 -15.41 25.78 -0.80
CA THR A 79 -16.07 25.00 0.27
C THR A 79 -17.58 24.93 0.04
N CYS A 80 -18.01 25.29 -1.16
CA CYS A 80 -19.39 25.32 -1.59
C CYS A 80 -19.95 23.91 -1.74
N SER A 81 -21.20 23.69 -1.32
CA SER A 81 -21.93 22.41 -1.48
C SER A 81 -22.79 22.39 -2.75
N ASP A 82 -22.48 23.24 -3.73
CA ASP A 82 -23.24 23.37 -4.98
C ASP A 82 -22.73 22.35 -6.01
N GLU A 83 -23.61 21.43 -6.42
CA GLU A 83 -23.33 20.40 -7.42
C GLU A 83 -23.08 20.97 -8.82
N SER A 84 -23.51 22.21 -9.09
CA SER A 84 -23.30 22.91 -10.36
C SER A 84 -22.04 23.76 -10.40
N CYS A 85 -21.26 23.80 -9.30
CA CYS A 85 -20.02 24.56 -9.25
C CYS A 85 -18.91 23.89 -10.08
N ASP A 86 -18.45 24.57 -11.14
CA ASP A 86 -17.37 24.10 -12.01
C ASP A 86 -16.11 23.67 -11.24
N SER A 87 -15.70 24.44 -10.22
CA SER A 87 -14.54 24.09 -9.41
C SER A 87 -14.73 22.78 -8.64
N CYS A 88 -15.92 22.54 -8.09
CA CYS A 88 -16.22 21.30 -7.38
C CYS A 88 -16.29 20.12 -8.35
N ILE A 89 -16.91 20.29 -9.52
CA ILE A 89 -16.98 19.27 -10.57
C ILE A 89 -15.57 18.84 -10.98
N ILE A 90 -14.71 19.80 -11.34
CA ILE A 90 -13.33 19.54 -11.75
C ILE A 90 -12.54 18.80 -10.65
N LEU A 91 -12.73 19.17 -9.38
CA LEU A 91 -12.06 18.49 -8.27
C LEU A 91 -12.58 17.06 -8.06
N GLN A 92 -13.88 16.83 -8.21
CA GLN A 92 -14.48 15.49 -8.11
C GLN A 92 -14.01 14.59 -9.25
N GLU A 93 -13.95 15.10 -10.47
CA GLU A 93 -13.36 14.39 -11.61
C GLU A 93 -11.91 14.01 -11.35
N TRP A 94 -11.11 14.93 -10.80
CA TRP A 94 -9.73 14.63 -10.42
C TRP A 94 -9.65 13.53 -9.35
N TRP A 95 -10.49 13.54 -8.32
CA TRP A 95 -10.53 12.48 -7.31
C TRP A 95 -10.92 11.11 -7.88
N SER A 96 -11.84 11.09 -8.85
CA SER A 96 -12.21 9.87 -9.58
C SER A 96 -11.02 9.33 -10.37
N THR A 97 -10.36 10.19 -11.16
CA THR A 97 -9.15 9.84 -11.91
C THR A 97 -8.01 9.39 -10.99
N PHE A 98 -7.77 10.10 -9.88
CA PHE A 98 -6.82 9.74 -8.83
C PHE A 98 -7.04 8.31 -8.34
N SER A 99 -8.30 7.95 -8.05
CA SER A 99 -8.64 6.63 -7.50
C SER A 99 -8.36 5.52 -8.51
N HIS A 100 -8.77 5.70 -9.77
CA HIS A 100 -8.51 4.73 -10.83
C HIS A 100 -7.01 4.56 -11.15
N ILE A 101 -6.26 5.66 -11.20
CA ILE A 101 -4.82 5.62 -11.43
C ILE A 101 -4.09 4.94 -10.27
N THR A 102 -4.50 5.24 -9.02
CA THR A 102 -3.92 4.61 -7.83
C THR A 102 -4.12 3.10 -7.86
N ASP A 103 -5.33 2.64 -8.19
CA ASP A 103 -5.62 1.21 -8.32
C ASP A 103 -4.75 0.53 -9.38
N GLU A 104 -4.55 1.18 -10.53
CA GLU A 104 -3.69 0.66 -11.58
C GLU A 104 -2.22 0.56 -11.11
N ILE A 105 -1.71 1.57 -10.40
CA ILE A 105 -0.35 1.53 -9.83
C ILE A 105 -0.24 0.36 -8.85
N VAL A 106 -1.18 0.27 -7.91
CA VAL A 106 -1.21 -0.79 -6.88
C VAL A 106 -1.29 -2.17 -7.52
N LEU A 107 -2.09 -2.33 -8.57
CA LEU A 107 -2.18 -3.57 -9.33
C LEU A 107 -0.82 -3.97 -9.91
N GLN A 108 -0.08 -3.01 -10.47
CA GLN A 108 1.18 -3.27 -11.15
C GLN A 108 2.38 -3.41 -10.20
N SER A 109 2.39 -2.67 -9.09
CA SER A 109 3.55 -2.62 -8.18
C SER A 109 3.36 -3.33 -6.85
N ASN A 110 2.13 -3.51 -6.35
CA ASN A 110 1.87 -3.97 -4.98
C ASN A 110 1.32 -5.38 -4.89
N VAL A 111 0.70 -5.90 -5.96
CA VAL A 111 0.17 -7.28 -5.99
C VAL A 111 1.32 -8.27 -5.92
N HIS A 112 1.31 -9.07 -4.86
CA HIS A 112 2.32 -10.09 -4.63
C HIS A 112 2.01 -11.34 -5.45
N ASP A 113 2.92 -11.70 -6.34
CA ASP A 113 2.91 -12.98 -7.05
C ASP A 113 4.03 -13.88 -6.52
N CYS A 114 3.63 -14.96 -5.84
CA CYS A 114 4.57 -15.95 -5.33
C CYS A 114 5.29 -16.72 -6.44
N ASP A 115 4.66 -16.82 -7.60
CA ASP A 115 5.01 -17.72 -8.68
C ASP A 115 5.57 -16.93 -9.88
N ARG A 116 5.88 -15.64 -9.68
CA ARG A 116 6.45 -14.71 -10.68
C ARG A 116 7.67 -15.23 -11.44
N TYR A 117 8.45 -16.11 -10.81
CA TYR A 117 9.67 -16.71 -11.37
C TYR A 117 9.49 -18.16 -11.84
N LEU A 118 8.27 -18.68 -11.75
CA LEU A 118 7.88 -19.99 -12.27
C LEU A 118 7.28 -19.82 -13.66
N LYS A 119 7.58 -20.75 -14.55
CA LYS A 119 6.86 -20.91 -15.81
C LYS A 119 5.51 -21.58 -15.56
N LYS A 120 4.65 -21.56 -16.58
CA LYS A 120 3.34 -22.25 -16.55
C LYS A 120 3.45 -23.75 -16.28
N ASP A 121 4.58 -24.38 -16.60
CA ASP A 121 4.88 -25.79 -16.33
C ASP A 121 5.43 -26.03 -14.91
N GLY A 122 5.51 -24.99 -14.06
CA GLY A 122 6.06 -25.05 -12.71
C GLY A 122 7.59 -25.05 -12.63
N THR A 123 8.29 -25.05 -13.77
CA THR A 123 9.76 -25.00 -13.80
C THR A 123 10.28 -23.59 -13.56
N GLN A 124 11.44 -23.47 -12.91
CA GLN A 124 12.06 -22.18 -12.66
C GLN A 124 12.63 -21.59 -13.95
N ASN A 125 12.50 -20.27 -14.11
CA ASN A 125 13.23 -19.57 -15.15
C ASN A 125 14.75 -19.67 -14.85
N LYS A 126 15.50 -20.31 -15.74
CA LYS A 126 16.96 -20.53 -15.61
C LYS A 126 17.77 -19.23 -15.50
N LEU A 127 17.19 -18.09 -15.88
CA LEU A 127 17.80 -16.75 -15.78
C LEU A 127 17.75 -16.16 -14.37
N HIS A 128 16.92 -16.69 -13.46
CA HIS A 128 16.80 -16.18 -12.10
C HIS A 128 17.52 -17.10 -11.10
N VAL A 129 18.62 -16.60 -10.55
CA VAL A 129 19.49 -17.30 -9.58
C VAL A 129 18.77 -17.53 -8.23
N TYR A 130 17.77 -16.70 -7.90
CA TYR A 130 17.04 -16.79 -6.64
C TYR A 130 15.72 -17.55 -6.81
N LYS A 131 15.56 -18.62 -6.03
CA LYS A 131 14.27 -19.25 -5.79
C LYS A 131 13.40 -18.24 -5.03
N GLY A 132 12.18 -17.98 -5.49
CA GLY A 132 11.34 -16.86 -5.06
C GLY A 132 10.98 -16.82 -3.56
N CYS A 133 9.91 -16.09 -3.21
CA CYS A 133 9.55 -15.85 -1.81
C CYS A 133 9.26 -17.13 -0.97
N LYS A 134 8.96 -18.25 -1.63
CA LYS A 134 8.73 -19.57 -1.02
C LYS A 134 10.01 -20.37 -0.76
N ASP A 135 11.20 -19.85 -1.11
CA ASP A 135 12.48 -20.53 -0.88
C ASP A 135 12.93 -20.48 0.58
N ASN A 136 12.29 -21.32 1.38
CA ASN A 136 12.63 -21.58 2.76
C ASN A 136 12.17 -22.99 3.13
N LYS A 137 12.67 -23.51 4.24
CA LYS A 137 12.36 -24.87 4.72
C LYS A 137 10.88 -25.15 4.96
N TRP A 138 10.04 -24.13 5.05
CA TRP A 138 8.60 -24.27 5.27
C TRP A 138 7.76 -24.20 3.99
N GLY A 139 8.35 -23.83 2.85
CA GLY A 139 7.62 -23.62 1.60
C GLY A 139 6.57 -22.49 1.66
N LYS A 140 6.63 -21.63 2.68
CA LYS A 140 5.67 -20.53 2.89
C LYS A 140 6.19 -19.23 2.32
N CYS A 141 5.32 -18.34 1.87
CA CYS A 141 5.75 -17.03 1.40
C CYS A 141 6.44 -16.24 2.53
N LYS A 142 7.71 -15.83 2.34
CA LYS A 142 8.45 -14.96 3.27
C LYS A 142 7.75 -13.61 3.50
N ALA A 143 7.01 -13.11 2.49
CA ALA A 143 6.21 -11.89 2.61
C ALA A 143 4.89 -12.11 3.37
N ARG A 144 4.56 -13.36 3.74
CA ARG A 144 3.35 -13.79 4.47
C ARG A 144 2.04 -13.60 3.69
N SER A 145 2.09 -13.73 2.36
CA SER A 145 0.90 -13.82 1.52
C SER A 145 0.39 -15.27 1.42
N PRO A 146 -0.92 -15.50 1.24
CA PRO A 146 -2.00 -14.51 1.28
C PRO A 146 -2.23 -13.98 2.70
N ARG A 147 -2.61 -12.71 2.80
CA ARG A 147 -2.99 -12.06 4.05
C ARG A 147 -4.41 -12.46 4.46
N LYS A 148 -4.70 -12.42 5.75
CA LYS A 148 -6.05 -12.65 6.26
C LYS A 148 -6.99 -11.52 5.84
N ILE A 149 -8.15 -11.87 5.30
CA ILE A 149 -9.24 -10.94 5.00
C ILE A 149 -9.96 -10.54 6.28
N VAL A 150 -10.30 -9.26 6.38
CA VAL A 150 -11.01 -8.64 7.49
C VAL A 150 -12.03 -7.67 6.87
N GLU A 151 -13.31 -8.01 6.96
CA GLU A 151 -14.38 -7.24 6.29
C GLU A 151 -14.53 -5.81 6.82
N ASP A 152 -14.34 -5.63 8.13
CA ASP A 152 -14.49 -4.35 8.82
C ASP A 152 -13.37 -4.14 9.84
N THR A 153 -12.99 -2.89 10.09
CA THR A 153 -12.05 -2.54 11.14
C THR A 153 -12.64 -2.88 12.52
N LYS A 154 -11.88 -3.65 13.32
CA LYS A 154 -12.32 -4.15 14.63
C LYS A 154 -11.37 -3.69 15.72
N VAL A 155 -11.93 -3.24 16.84
CA VAL A 155 -11.20 -2.94 18.06
C VAL A 155 -11.44 -4.05 19.06
N ASP A 156 -10.36 -4.69 19.50
CA ASP A 156 -10.40 -5.70 20.55
C ASP A 156 -10.68 -5.03 21.91
N LYS A 157 -11.77 -5.43 22.57
CA LYS A 157 -12.27 -4.77 23.78
C LYS A 157 -11.40 -4.99 25.02
N GLU A 158 -10.58 -6.04 25.04
CA GLU A 158 -9.74 -6.38 26.19
C GLU A 158 -8.34 -5.79 26.06
N THR A 159 -7.79 -5.86 24.84
CA THR A 159 -6.41 -5.49 24.55
C THR A 159 -6.29 -4.10 23.95
N GLY A 160 -7.37 -3.51 23.42
CA GLY A 160 -7.34 -2.26 22.66
C GLY A 160 -6.63 -2.38 21.31
N SER A 161 -6.41 -3.61 20.82
CA SER A 161 -5.75 -3.85 19.54
C SER A 161 -6.71 -3.52 18.40
N ILE A 162 -6.24 -2.74 17.43
CA ILE A 162 -7.03 -2.38 16.25
C ILE A 162 -6.59 -3.29 15.09
N VAL A 163 -7.55 -4.03 14.55
CA VAL A 163 -7.38 -4.84 13.34
C VAL A 163 -8.08 -4.12 12.20
N MET A 164 -7.30 -3.59 11.26
CA MET A 164 -7.83 -2.80 10.15
C MET A 164 -8.59 -3.67 9.14
N LYS A 165 -9.59 -3.07 8.50
CA LYS A 165 -10.24 -3.60 7.30
C LYS A 165 -9.21 -3.98 6.24
N LYS A 166 -9.44 -5.11 5.60
CA LYS A 166 -8.59 -5.69 4.56
C LYS A 166 -9.40 -6.62 3.67
N LEU A 167 -9.73 -6.17 2.47
CA LEU A 167 -10.49 -6.96 1.50
C LEU A 167 -9.61 -7.65 0.45
N GLU A 168 -8.34 -7.25 0.33
CA GLU A 168 -7.42 -7.85 -0.64
C GLU A 168 -6.28 -8.60 0.04
N SER A 169 -6.16 -9.90 -0.28
CA SER A 169 -5.22 -10.80 0.40
C SER A 169 -3.79 -10.74 -0.17
N TRP A 170 -3.63 -10.27 -1.41
CA TRP A 170 -2.36 -10.30 -2.14
C TRP A 170 -1.61 -8.97 -2.16
N ILE A 171 -2.21 -7.90 -1.63
CA ILE A 171 -1.53 -6.62 -1.40
C ILE A 171 -1.27 -6.40 0.09
N ASN A 172 -0.26 -5.60 0.42
CA ASN A 172 -0.19 -5.03 1.77
C ASN A 172 -1.17 -3.85 1.88
N THR A 173 -1.40 -3.37 3.10
CA THR A 173 -2.07 -2.09 3.29
C THR A 173 -1.19 -0.96 2.78
N PHE A 174 -1.79 0.07 2.19
CA PHE A 174 -1.07 1.19 1.59
C PHE A 174 -1.81 2.50 1.84
N THR A 175 -1.11 3.63 1.75
CA THR A 175 -1.73 4.96 1.76
C THR A 175 -1.96 5.38 0.31
N PRO A 176 -3.23 5.55 -0.15
CA PRO A 176 -3.54 5.89 -1.53
C PRO A 176 -2.75 7.06 -2.07
N LEU A 177 -2.69 8.15 -1.30
CA LEU A 177 -1.97 9.36 -1.70
C LEU A 177 -0.47 9.13 -1.88
N VAL A 178 0.15 8.34 -1.00
CA VAL A 178 1.58 8.03 -1.09
C VAL A 178 1.86 7.13 -2.28
N SER A 179 1.03 6.11 -2.52
CA SER A 179 1.15 5.25 -3.70
C SER A 179 0.98 6.03 -5.01
N TYR A 180 0.01 6.96 -5.05
CA TYR A 180 -0.19 7.85 -6.20
C TYR A 180 1.00 8.79 -6.44
N ILE A 181 1.62 9.34 -5.39
CA ILE A 181 2.75 10.26 -5.57
C ILE A 181 4.02 9.49 -5.96
N VAL A 182 4.28 8.37 -5.30
CA VAL A 182 5.55 7.62 -5.42
C VAL A 182 5.52 6.61 -6.57
N ARG A 183 4.33 6.28 -7.11
CA ARG A 183 4.12 5.45 -8.31
C ARG A 183 4.80 4.07 -8.27
N SER A 184 5.05 3.54 -7.07
CA SER A 184 5.76 2.28 -6.88
C SER A 184 5.29 1.55 -5.61
N ASN A 185 5.95 0.43 -5.29
CA ASN A 185 5.56 -0.40 -4.15
C ASN A 185 5.69 0.35 -2.83
N THR A 186 4.56 0.50 -2.14
CA THR A 186 4.48 1.10 -0.80
C THR A 186 3.78 0.14 0.15
N ASP A 187 4.25 0.09 1.39
CA ASP A 187 3.65 -0.71 2.47
C ASP A 187 3.47 0.19 3.70
N VAL A 188 2.26 0.18 4.26
CA VAL A 188 1.91 0.93 5.47
C VAL A 188 1.34 -0.05 6.47
N THR A 189 1.95 -0.11 7.66
CA THR A 189 1.50 -0.97 8.75
C THR A 189 1.32 -0.13 10.02
N SER A 190 0.13 -0.18 10.61
CA SER A 190 -0.12 0.43 11.92
C SER A 190 0.58 -0.35 13.03
N MET A 191 1.39 0.34 13.84
CA MET A 191 2.14 -0.25 14.95
C MET A 191 1.70 0.37 16.28
N MET A 192 0.77 -0.30 16.96
CA MET A 192 0.18 0.18 18.21
C MET A 192 0.95 -0.27 19.47
N SER A 193 2.17 -0.79 19.31
CA SER A 193 3.01 -1.28 20.43
C SER A 193 4.42 -0.74 20.32
N GLY A 194 4.94 -0.20 21.43
CA GLY A 194 6.32 0.25 21.53
C GLY A 194 7.35 -0.85 21.23
N THR A 195 7.02 -2.12 21.55
CA THR A 195 7.88 -3.27 21.21
C THR A 195 7.93 -3.50 19.69
N ALA A 196 6.78 -3.41 19.01
CA ALA A 196 6.73 -3.53 17.55
C ALA A 196 7.51 -2.40 16.87
N VAL A 197 7.35 -1.17 17.34
CA VAL A 197 8.09 0.00 16.84
C VAL A 197 9.59 -0.19 17.04
N LYS A 198 10.04 -0.60 18.23
CA LYS A 198 11.47 -0.88 18.49
C LYS A 198 12.02 -1.96 17.57
N ALA A 199 11.27 -3.05 17.36
CA ALA A 199 11.68 -4.13 16.47
C ALA A 199 11.84 -3.64 15.01
N VAL A 200 10.90 -2.83 14.51
CA VAL A 200 10.99 -2.26 13.16
C VAL A 200 12.14 -1.26 13.05
N VAL A 201 12.33 -0.39 14.03
CA VAL A 201 13.47 0.56 14.03
C VAL A 201 14.80 -0.20 14.00
N ALA A 202 14.94 -1.25 14.81
CA ALA A 202 16.14 -2.10 14.80
C ALA A 202 16.32 -2.80 13.45
N TYR A 203 15.26 -3.38 12.89
CA TYR A 203 15.29 -4.04 11.58
C TYR A 203 15.69 -3.08 10.45
N VAL A 204 15.09 -1.89 10.39
CA VAL A 204 15.41 -0.87 9.38
C VAL A 204 16.85 -0.38 9.56
N SER A 205 17.31 -0.21 10.80
CA SER A 205 18.69 0.17 11.09
C SER A 205 19.67 -0.90 10.64
N ASP A 206 19.43 -2.18 10.94
CA ASP A 206 20.24 -3.31 10.46
C ASP A 206 20.26 -3.36 8.92
N TYR A 207 19.12 -3.10 8.29
CA TYR A 207 19.01 -3.09 6.84
C TYR A 207 19.81 -1.96 6.18
N ILE A 208 19.71 -0.72 6.71
CA ILE A 208 20.42 0.45 6.17
C ILE A 208 21.92 0.38 6.45
N THR A 209 22.31 -0.16 7.62
CA THR A 209 23.72 -0.30 8.02
C THR A 209 24.40 -1.51 7.38
N LYS A 210 23.65 -2.39 6.72
CA LYS A 210 24.20 -3.54 6.00
C LYS A 210 25.17 -3.04 4.92
N CYS A 211 26.44 -3.44 5.03
CA CYS A 211 27.46 -3.08 4.04
C CYS A 211 26.94 -3.34 2.62
N GLY A 212 27.14 -2.37 1.72
CA GLY A 212 26.46 -2.28 0.43
C GLY A 212 26.53 -3.54 -0.44
N LEU A 213 25.61 -3.60 -1.41
CA LEU A 213 25.55 -4.67 -2.42
C LEU A 213 26.94 -4.96 -2.97
N LYS A 214 27.30 -6.25 -3.04
CA LYS A 214 28.56 -6.67 -3.65
C LYS A 214 28.59 -6.17 -5.09
N THR A 215 29.68 -5.54 -5.49
CA THR A 215 29.79 -4.82 -6.79
C THR A 215 29.35 -5.66 -7.99
N HIS A 216 29.61 -6.97 -7.99
CA HIS A 216 29.18 -7.86 -9.08
C HIS A 216 27.65 -7.90 -9.24
N VAL A 217 26.88 -7.85 -8.15
CA VAL A 217 25.40 -7.84 -8.20
C VAL A 217 24.88 -6.56 -8.86
N VAL A 218 25.55 -5.43 -8.63
CA VAL A 218 25.20 -4.15 -9.28
C VAL A 218 25.41 -4.25 -10.79
N PHE A 219 26.54 -4.81 -11.23
CA PHE A 219 26.82 -5.00 -12.66
C PHE A 219 25.85 -6.01 -13.32
N GLU A 220 25.47 -7.08 -12.63
CA GLU A 220 24.45 -8.02 -13.11
C GLU A 220 23.08 -7.34 -13.29
N CYS A 221 22.67 -6.47 -12.35
CA CYS A 221 21.43 -5.70 -12.50
C CYS A 221 21.47 -4.74 -13.69
N ILE A 222 22.57 -4.01 -13.89
CA ILE A 222 22.74 -3.11 -15.04
C ILE A 222 22.67 -3.90 -16.35
N GLN A 223 23.38 -5.03 -16.42
CA GLN A 223 23.36 -5.91 -17.60
C GLN A 223 21.95 -6.41 -17.91
N ALA A 224 21.18 -6.83 -16.90
CA ALA A 224 19.82 -7.31 -17.07
C ALA A 224 18.85 -6.24 -17.60
N VAL A 225 19.09 -4.96 -17.28
CA VAL A 225 18.29 -3.83 -17.81
C VAL A 225 18.72 -3.48 -19.23
N LEU A 226 20.03 -3.48 -19.52
CA LEU A 226 20.56 -3.13 -20.84
C LEU A 226 20.33 -4.21 -21.91
N ASN A 227 20.18 -5.47 -21.50
CA ASN A 227 19.93 -6.61 -22.40
C ASN A 227 18.44 -6.98 -22.51
N ARG A 228 17.53 -6.12 -22.04
CA ARG A 228 16.09 -6.20 -22.36
C ARG A 228 15.81 -5.52 -23.69
#